data_AF-A0A967WS75-F1
#
_entry.id   AF-A0A967WS75-F1
#
_cell.length_a   1.000
_cell.length_b   1.000
_cell.length_c   1.000
_cell.angle_alpha   90.00
_cell.angle_beta   90.00
_cell.angle_gamma   90.00
#
_symmetry.space_group_name_H-M   'P 1'
#
loop_
_entity.id
_entity.type
_entity.pdbx_description
1 polymer ?
#
loop_
_entity_poly.entity_id
_entity_poly.type
_entity_poly.pdbx_seq_one_letter_code
_entity_poly.pdbx_strand_id
1 'polypeptide(L)'
;FRIAGVYGAMIFVQAIGVFGFIFLAGVLGERIRYDLRKQLFNHLQDLSFSYFDRTPVGWIIARVTSDTDRIAELVTWGLLDVTWGVMNIATAL
;
A
#
# COMPACT_ATOMS: atom_id res chain seq x y z
N PHE A 1 13.67 19.54 34.83
CA PHE A 1 13.91 18.09 34.67
C PHE A 1 12.63 17.25 34.52
N ARG A 2 11.57 17.39 35.35
CA ARG A 2 10.31 16.61 35.16
C ARG A 2 9.66 16.79 33.77
N ILE A 3 9.54 18.03 33.30
CA ILE A 3 8.94 18.35 32.00
C ILE A 3 9.73 17.70 30.84
N ALA A 4 11.06 17.83 30.86
CA ALA A 4 11.92 17.21 29.87
C ALA A 4 11.79 15.67 29.83
N GLY A 5 11.66 15.02 30.99
CA GLY A 5 11.41 13.57 31.06
C GLY A 5 10.06 13.16 30.48
N VAL A 6 9.01 13.94 30.75
CA VAL A 6 7.66 13.70 30.20
C VAL A 6 7.63 13.89 28.67
N TYR A 7 8.25 14.95 28.16
CA TYR A 7 8.37 15.16 26.70
C TYR A 7 9.19 14.05 26.03
N GLY A 8 10.32 13.64 26.63
CA GLY A 8 11.12 12.53 26.11
C GLY A 8 10.34 11.21 26.04
N ALA A 9 9.55 10.90 27.07
CA ALA A 9 8.68 9.73 27.08
C ALA A 9 7.60 9.80 25.99
N MET A 10 6.97 10.96 25.78
CA MET A 10 5.97 11.13 24.71
C MET A 10 6.56 10.90 23.32
N ILE A 11 7.74 11.48 23.04
CA ILE A 11 8.43 11.30 21.74
C ILE A 11 8.79 9.82 21.53
N PHE A 12 9.24 9.13 22.59
CA PHE A 12 9.59 7.72 22.49
C PHE A 12 8.37 6.85 22.19
N VAL A 13 7.24 7.09 22.86
CA VAL A 13 5.96 6.41 22.58
C VAL A 13 5.50 6.69 21.16
N GLN A 14 5.58 7.95 20.70
CA GLN A 14 5.24 8.34 19.34
C GLN A 14 6.12 7.61 18.31
N ALA A 15 7.43 7.56 18.54
CA ALA A 15 8.38 6.89 17.63
C ALA A 15 8.05 5.39 17.48
N ILE A 16 7.75 4.71 18.59
CA ILE A 16 7.31 3.31 18.56
C ILE A 16 5.99 3.16 17.79
N GLY A 17 5.03 4.06 18.04
CA GLY A 17 3.74 4.06 17.34
C GLY A 17 3.90 4.23 15.83
N VAL A 18 4.72 5.20 15.40
CA VAL A 18 5.00 5.45 13.97
C VAL A 18 5.74 4.27 13.35
N PHE A 19 6.74 3.71 14.03
CA PHE A 19 7.47 2.54 13.54
C PHE A 19 6.55 1.33 13.38
N GLY A 20 5.73 1.03 14.39
CA GLY A 20 4.75 -0.06 14.34
C GLY A 20 3.74 0.15 13.21
N PHE A 21 3.25 1.37 13.06
CA PHE A 21 2.34 1.73 11.97
C PHE A 21 2.96 1.49 10.59
N ILE A 22 4.17 1.99 10.33
CA ILE A 22 4.88 1.81 9.05
C ILE A 22 5.12 0.33 8.77
N PHE A 23 5.51 -0.45 9.78
CA PHE A 23 5.73 -1.89 9.63
C PHE A 23 4.44 -2.63 9.27
N LEU A 24 3.36 -2.39 10.01
CA LEU A 24 2.06 -3.03 9.75
C LEU A 24 1.50 -2.62 8.38
N ALA A 25 1.62 -1.35 8.01
CA ALA A 25 1.20 -0.86 6.69
C ALA A 25 1.99 -1.55 5.57
N GLY A 26 3.31 -1.67 5.70
CA GLY A 26 4.14 -2.39 4.73
C GLY A 26 3.76 -3.87 4.58
N VAL A 27 3.52 -4.56 5.69
CA VAL A 27 3.06 -5.96 5.68
C VAL A 27 1.68 -6.08 5.02
N LEU A 28 0.77 -5.15 5.28
CA LEU A 28 -0.55 -5.12 4.65
C LEU A 28 -0.44 -4.91 3.14
N GLY A 29 0.36 -3.94 2.69
CA GLY A 29 0.56 -3.66 1.27
C GLY A 29 1.09 -4.86 0.50
N GLU A 30 2.06 -5.59 1.07
CA GLU A 30 2.60 -6.79 0.43
C GLU A 30 1.58 -7.93 0.36
N ARG A 31 0.76 -8.12 1.41
CA ARG A 31 -0.32 -9.12 1.36
C ARG A 31 -1.35 -8.81 0.29
N ILE A 32 -1.77 -7.54 0.18
CA ILE A 32 -2.73 -7.11 -0.85
C ILE A 32 -2.16 -7.38 -2.24
N ARG A 33 -0.90 -6.99 -2.48
CA ARG A 33 -0.19 -7.24 -3.74
C ARG A 33 -0.15 -8.73 -4.09
N TYR A 34 0.20 -9.56 -3.11
CA TYR A 34 0.24 -11.02 -3.27
C TYR A 34 -1.13 -11.60 -3.63
N ASP A 35 -2.17 -11.21 -2.89
CA ASP A 35 -3.53 -11.72 -3.11
C ASP A 35 -4.08 -11.30 -4.48
N LEU A 36 -3.84 -10.06 -4.91
CA LEU A 36 -4.24 -9.60 -6.25
C LEU A 36 -3.54 -10.38 -7.35
N ARG A 37 -2.22 -10.58 -7.25
CA ARG A 37 -1.45 -11.36 -8.23
C ARG A 37 -1.91 -12.81 -8.28
N LYS A 38 -2.20 -13.42 -7.13
CA LYS A 38 -2.70 -14.79 -7.04
C LYS A 38 -4.09 -14.92 -7.69
N GLN A 39 -5.00 -14.00 -7.42
CA GLN A 39 -6.33 -13.99 -8.03
C GLN A 39 -6.27 -13.82 -9.54
N LEU A 40 -5.46 -12.88 -10.04
CA LEU A 40 -5.27 -12.68 -11.47
C LEU A 40 -4.63 -13.91 -12.14
N PHE A 41 -3.64 -14.53 -11.51
CA PHE A 41 -3.00 -15.73 -12.02
C PHE A 41 -4.00 -16.90 -12.14
N ASN A 42 -4.87 -17.10 -11.15
CA ASN A 42 -5.93 -18.10 -11.23
C ASN A 42 -6.92 -17.78 -12.34
N HIS A 43 -7.37 -16.52 -12.44
CA HIS A 43 -8.29 -16.11 -13.50
C HIS A 43 -7.72 -16.28 -14.91
N LEU A 44 -6.41 -16.05 -15.09
CA LEU A 44 -5.73 -16.28 -16.37
C LEU A 44 -5.70 -17.75 -16.77
N GLN A 45 -5.73 -18.69 -15.83
CA GLN A 45 -5.79 -20.13 -16.16
C GLN A 45 -7.15 -20.57 -16.68
N ASP A 46 -8.22 -19.88 -16.29
CA ASP A 46 -9.60 -20.18 -16.73
C ASP A 46 -9.96 -19.54 -18.08
N LEU A 47 -9.09 -18.66 -18.61
CA LEU A 47 -9.32 -17.96 -19.87
C LEU A 47 -9.06 -18.87 -21.09
N SER A 48 -9.83 -18.64 -22.16
CA SER A 48 -9.70 -19.42 -23.40
C SER A 48 -8.43 -19.09 -24.17
N PHE A 49 -7.92 -20.05 -24.94
CA PHE A 49 -6.74 -19.85 -25.81
C PHE A 49 -6.90 -18.68 -26.79
N SER A 50 -8.10 -18.47 -27.33
CA SER A 50 -8.38 -17.34 -28.23
C SER A 50 -8.16 -15.97 -27.58
N TYR A 51 -8.22 -15.85 -26.25
CA TYR A 51 -7.86 -14.61 -25.57
C TYR A 51 -6.35 -14.33 -25.69
N PHE A 52 -5.51 -15.35 -25.53
CA PHE A 52 -4.05 -15.21 -25.63
C PHE A 52 -3.56 -14.96 -27.05
N ASP A 53 -4.31 -15.38 -28.08
CA ASP A 53 -3.99 -15.08 -29.48
C ASP A 53 -4.23 -13.60 -29.84
N ARG A 54 -5.20 -12.96 -29.18
CA ARG A 54 -5.60 -11.57 -29.45
C ARG A 54 -4.89 -10.56 -28.55
N THR A 55 -4.38 -11.01 -27.40
CA THR A 55 -3.86 -10.12 -26.36
C THR A 55 -2.37 -10.38 -26.17
N PRO A 56 -1.49 -9.39 -26.40
CA PRO A 56 -0.06 -9.57 -26.24
C PRO A 56 0.32 -9.99 -24.81
N VAL A 57 1.11 -11.05 -24.68
CA VAL A 57 1.55 -11.59 -23.37
C VAL A 57 2.24 -10.51 -22.52
N GLY A 58 3.04 -9.64 -23.13
CA GLY A 58 3.70 -8.54 -22.43
C GLY A 58 2.72 -7.56 -21.78
N TRP A 59 1.56 -7.32 -22.41
CA TRP A 59 0.52 -6.45 -21.84
C TRP A 59 -0.17 -7.11 -20.64
N ILE A 60 -0.41 -8.42 -20.71
CA ILE A 60 -0.96 -9.19 -19.58
C ILE A 60 0.00 -9.12 -18.38
N ILE A 61 1.28 -9.40 -18.60
CA ILE A 61 2.29 -9.35 -17.53
C ILE A 61 2.38 -7.94 -16.95
N ALA A 62 2.40 -6.89 -17.78
CA ALA A 62 2.44 -5.52 -17.31
C ALA A 62 1.25 -5.18 -16.40
N ARG A 63 0.03 -5.61 -16.72
CA ARG A 63 -1.14 -5.39 -15.85
C ARG A 63 -1.04 -6.19 -14.55
N VAL A 64 -0.68 -7.47 -14.63
CA VAL A 64 -0.55 -8.32 -13.44
C VAL A 64 0.53 -7.79 -12.51
N THR A 65 1.62 -7.23 -13.01
CA THR A 65 2.71 -6.72 -12.18
C THR A 65 2.50 -5.27 -11.76
N SER A 66 2.40 -4.35 -12.73
CA SER A 66 2.36 -2.90 -12.51
C SER A 66 1.04 -2.44 -11.91
N ASP A 67 -0.09 -2.93 -12.41
CA ASP A 67 -1.38 -2.46 -11.90
C ASP A 67 -1.63 -2.98 -10.48
N THR A 68 -1.25 -4.24 -10.19
CA THR A 68 -1.36 -4.77 -8.81
C THR A 68 -0.41 -4.07 -7.84
N ASP A 69 0.77 -3.66 -8.30
CA ASP A 69 1.73 -2.86 -7.53
C ASP A 69 1.12 -1.51 -7.16
N ARG A 70 0.66 -0.76 -8.17
CA ARG A 70 0.03 0.55 -7.98
C ARG A 70 -1.20 0.47 -7.08
N ILE A 71 -2.05 -0.54 -7.24
CA ILE A 71 -3.23 -0.71 -6.37
C ILE A 71 -2.79 -0.95 -4.92
N ALA A 72 -1.79 -1.80 -4.69
CA ALA A 72 -1.27 -2.06 -3.35
C ALA A 72 -0.67 -0.79 -2.72
N GLU A 73 0.11 -0.02 -3.48
CA GLU A 73 0.68 1.25 -3.02
C GLU A 73 -0.40 2.29 -2.70
N LEU A 74 -1.42 2.44 -3.56
CA LEU A 74 -2.52 3.37 -3.34
C LEU A 74 -3.32 3.06 -2.07
N VAL A 75 -3.58 1.78 -1.80
CA VAL A 75 -4.29 1.36 -0.58
C VAL A 75 -3.43 1.57 0.67
N THR A 76 -2.12 1.36 0.55
CA THR A 76 -1.21 1.41 1.71
C THR A 76 -0.79 2.84 2.06
N TRP A 77 -0.37 3.62 1.07
CA TRP A 77 0.21 4.95 1.23
C TRP A 77 -0.74 6.06 0.77
N GLY A 78 -1.49 5.83 -0.32
CA GLY A 78 -2.37 6.86 -0.87
C GLY A 78 -3.41 7.37 0.14
N LEU A 79 -3.99 6.49 0.96
CA LEU A 79 -4.92 6.90 2.02
C LEU A 79 -4.24 7.78 3.08
N LEU A 80 -3.00 7.48 3.43
CA LEU A 80 -2.22 8.26 4.39
C LEU A 80 -1.88 9.63 3.83
N ASP A 81 -1.44 9.68 2.58
CA ASP A 81 -1.07 10.93 1.91
C ASP A 81 -2.29 11.86 1.80
N VAL A 82 -3.46 11.32 1.45
CA VAL A 82 -4.71 12.08 1.42
C VAL A 82 -5.07 12.59 2.81
N THR A 83 -5.01 11.73 3.84
CA THR A 83 -5.33 12.13 5.21
C THR A 83 -4.39 13.22 5.70
N TRP A 84 -3.10 13.08 5.43
CA TRP A 84 -2.08 14.05 5.80
C TRP A 84 -2.25 15.39 5.06
N GLY A 85 -2.55 15.32 3.76
CA GLY A 85 -2.85 16.50 2.95
C GLY A 85 -4.06 17.27 3.47
N VAL A 86 -5.15 16.56 3.79
CA VAL A 86 -6.37 17.17 4.37
C VAL A 86 -6.07 17.81 5.72
N MET A 87 -5.34 17.13 6.61
CA MET A 87 -4.98 17.66 7.93
C MET A 87 -4.11 18.92 7.83
N ASN A 88 -3.14 18.93 6.92
CA ASN A 88 -2.29 20.11 6.69
C ASN A 88 -3.10 21.31 6.21
N ILE A 89 -3.99 21.10 5.23
CA ILE A 89 -4.87 22.16 4.72
C ILE A 89 -5.78 22.69 5.84
N ALA A 90 -6.38 21.79 6.62
CA ALA A 90 -7.26 22.17 7.72
C ALA A 90 -6.54 22.92 8.85
N THR A 91 -5.26 22.61 9.11
CA THR A 91 -4.44 23.31 10.13
C THR A 91 -3.95 24.68 9.64
N ALA A 92 -3.82 24.85 8.32
CA ALA A 92 -3.37 26.09 7.71
C ALA A 92 -4.49 27.14 7.53
N LEU A 93 -5.76 26.72 7.56
CA LEU A 93 -6.95 27.58 7.56
C LEU A 93 -7.28 28.04 8.99
#